data_AF-A0A349K9P3-F1
#
_entry.id   AF-A0A349K9P3-F1
#
_cell.length_a   1.000
_cell.length_b   1.000
_cell.length_c   1.000
_cell.angle_alpha   90.00
_cell.angle_beta   90.00
_cell.angle_gamma   90.00
#
_symmetry.space_group_name_H-M   'P 1'
#
loop_
_entity.id
_entity.type
_entity.pdbx_description
1 polymer ?
#
loop_
_entity_poly.entity_id
_entity_poly.type
_entity_poly.pdbx_seq_one_letter_code
_entity_poly.pdbx_strand_id
1 'polypeptide(L)'
;KKRDDTIKRSKDAGLKVITEVGKKDSEVEMPISQICEDIIVDLDHGAEKVIIEGRESGKNIGVYDNEGNIMDKKVDAILDGINHRQNAIIWEAPHQHQQASFIRRFGSNVNLGNILPRDILGLEALRQGLRYETLVHFASENKLKNE
;
A
#
# COMPACT_ATOMS: atom_id res chain seq x y z
N LYS A 1 -20.44 9.88 7.46
CA LYS A 1 -20.97 10.40 8.76
C LYS A 1 -20.33 9.75 9.99
N LYS A 2 -20.47 8.44 10.26
CA LYS A 2 -19.84 7.81 11.45
C LYS A 2 -18.30 7.71 11.35
N ARG A 3 -17.78 7.35 10.17
CA ARG A 3 -16.34 7.24 9.90
C ARG A 3 -15.64 8.60 10.10
N ASP A 4 -16.11 9.60 9.39
CA ASP A 4 -15.56 10.97 9.38
C ASP A 4 -15.51 11.60 10.78
N ASP A 5 -16.60 11.44 11.56
CA ASP A 5 -16.67 11.89 12.96
C ASP A 5 -15.65 11.15 13.84
N THR A 6 -15.49 9.84 13.64
CA THR A 6 -14.52 9.03 14.40
C THR A 6 -13.08 9.47 14.11
N ILE A 7 -12.75 9.77 12.84
CA ILE A 7 -11.43 10.27 12.45
C ILE A 7 -11.16 11.61 13.12
N LYS A 8 -12.08 12.57 12.98
CA LYS A 8 -11.98 13.91 13.58
C LYS A 8 -11.79 13.85 15.09
N ARG A 9 -12.67 13.13 15.80
CA ARG A 9 -12.60 13.01 17.26
C ARG A 9 -11.32 12.31 17.74
N SER A 10 -10.83 11.31 17.00
CA SER A 10 -9.57 10.63 17.34
C SER A 10 -8.38 11.58 17.19
N LYS A 11 -8.37 12.39 16.13
CA LYS A 11 -7.37 13.43 15.92
C LYS A 11 -7.45 14.53 16.99
N ASP A 12 -8.66 14.98 17.34
CA ASP A 12 -8.88 15.99 18.39
C ASP A 12 -8.43 15.49 19.77
N ALA A 13 -8.46 14.18 19.99
CA ALA A 13 -7.90 13.53 21.18
C ALA A 13 -6.37 13.35 21.13
N GLY A 14 -5.69 13.83 20.09
CA GLY A 14 -4.24 13.76 19.92
C GLY A 14 -3.71 12.42 19.40
N LEU A 15 -4.58 11.55 18.87
CA LEU A 15 -4.16 10.26 18.30
C LEU A 15 -3.67 10.43 16.86
N LYS A 16 -2.68 9.61 16.48
CA LYS A 16 -2.34 9.36 15.07
C LYS A 16 -3.38 8.43 14.47
N VAL A 17 -4.11 8.91 13.47
CA VAL A 17 -5.18 8.14 12.84
C VAL A 17 -4.66 7.52 11.55
N ILE A 18 -4.71 6.18 11.47
CA ILE A 18 -4.51 5.44 10.24
C ILE A 18 -5.83 4.75 9.95
N THR A 19 -6.34 4.92 8.73
CA THR A 19 -7.59 4.28 8.31
C THR A 19 -7.31 3.15 7.34
N GLU A 20 -8.30 2.31 7.08
CA GLU A 20 -8.23 1.21 6.12
C GLU A 20 -9.42 1.30 5.17
N VAL A 21 -9.14 1.16 3.87
CA VAL A 21 -10.13 1.14 2.79
C VAL A 21 -10.04 -0.22 2.09
N GLY A 22 -11.20 -0.86 2.00
CA GLY A 22 -11.35 -2.25 1.55
C GLY A 22 -12.68 -2.83 2.03
N LYS A 23 -12.94 -4.10 1.71
CA LYS A 23 -14.12 -4.81 2.23
C LYS A 23 -13.73 -6.08 2.95
N LYS A 24 -14.47 -6.36 4.02
CA LYS A 24 -14.42 -7.62 4.80
C LYS A 24 -15.02 -8.84 4.09
N ASP A 25 -15.74 -8.65 2.99
CA ASP A 25 -16.31 -9.76 2.20
C ASP A 25 -15.68 -9.83 0.81
N SER A 26 -15.11 -10.97 0.45
CA SER A 26 -14.40 -11.19 -0.82
C SER A 26 -15.33 -11.29 -2.03
N GLU A 27 -16.65 -11.45 -1.81
CA GLU A 27 -17.62 -11.65 -2.89
C GLU A 27 -18.14 -10.34 -3.51
N VAL A 28 -17.90 -9.19 -2.87
CA VAL A 28 -18.42 -7.91 -3.36
C VAL A 28 -17.28 -6.97 -3.67
N GLU A 29 -16.96 -6.77 -4.94
CA GLU A 29 -15.92 -5.81 -5.32
C GLU A 29 -16.33 -4.37 -4.94
N MET A 30 -15.38 -3.58 -4.43
CA MET A 30 -15.59 -2.14 -4.22
C MET A 30 -15.19 -1.38 -5.49
N PRO A 31 -16.02 -0.47 -6.02
CA PRO A 31 -15.63 0.35 -7.15
C PRO A 31 -14.37 1.18 -6.85
N ILE A 32 -13.45 1.28 -7.81
CA ILE A 32 -12.23 2.10 -7.64
C ILE A 32 -12.56 3.55 -7.29
N SER A 33 -13.62 4.11 -7.87
CA SER A 33 -14.07 5.47 -7.55
C SER A 33 -14.41 5.64 -6.07
N GLN A 34 -15.03 4.63 -5.44
CA GLN A 34 -15.34 4.66 -4.01
C GLN A 34 -14.08 4.53 -3.17
N ILE A 35 -13.14 3.66 -3.56
CA ILE A 35 -11.85 3.53 -2.87
C ILE A 35 -11.12 4.88 -2.86
N CYS A 36 -11.05 5.54 -4.01
CA CYS A 36 -10.41 6.85 -4.15
C CYS A 36 -11.15 7.91 -3.31
N GLU A 37 -12.48 7.95 -3.35
CA GLU A 37 -13.27 8.87 -2.53
C GLU A 37 -13.01 8.66 -1.04
N ASP A 38 -13.05 7.42 -0.55
CA ASP A 38 -12.83 7.10 0.86
C ASP A 38 -11.41 7.50 1.30
N ILE A 39 -10.39 7.23 0.49
CA ILE A 39 -9.01 7.67 0.76
C ILE A 39 -8.95 9.20 0.90
N ILE A 40 -9.53 9.92 -0.06
CA ILE A 40 -9.48 11.39 -0.10
C ILE A 40 -10.20 11.96 1.12
N VAL A 41 -11.41 11.48 1.39
CA VAL A 41 -12.23 11.93 2.51
C VAL A 41 -11.51 11.66 3.83
N ASP A 42 -10.94 10.48 4.03
CA ASP A 42 -10.22 10.15 5.26
C ASP A 42 -9.04 11.08 5.52
N LEU A 43 -8.22 11.31 4.48
CA LEU A 43 -7.06 12.20 4.57
C LEU A 43 -7.51 13.64 4.86
N ASP A 44 -8.56 14.13 4.19
CA ASP A 44 -9.12 15.47 4.42
C ASP A 44 -9.72 15.62 5.82
N HIS A 45 -10.19 14.52 6.41
CA HIS A 45 -10.68 14.48 7.79
C HIS A 45 -9.58 14.31 8.84
N GLY A 46 -8.33 14.10 8.40
CA GLY A 46 -7.15 14.12 9.24
C GLY A 46 -6.52 12.76 9.53
N ALA A 47 -6.85 11.72 8.76
CA ALA A 47 -6.02 10.52 8.73
C ALA A 47 -4.59 10.87 8.27
N GLU A 48 -3.59 10.29 8.93
CA GLU A 48 -2.16 10.47 8.61
C GLU A 48 -1.77 9.58 7.42
N LYS A 49 -2.31 8.36 7.38
CA LYS A 49 -2.12 7.37 6.30
C LYS A 49 -3.41 6.58 6.08
N VAL A 50 -3.56 6.03 4.88
CA VAL A 50 -4.66 5.11 4.53
C VAL A 50 -4.08 3.79 4.05
N ILE A 51 -4.55 2.69 4.65
CA ILE A 51 -4.21 1.32 4.28
C ILE A 51 -5.13 0.85 3.15
N ILE A 52 -4.55 0.26 2.12
CA ILE A 52 -5.28 -0.52 1.11
C ILE A 52 -5.31 -1.97 1.56
N GLU A 53 -6.51 -2.48 1.83
CA GLU A 53 -6.71 -3.83 2.38
C GLU A 53 -6.18 -4.92 1.42
N GLY A 54 -5.36 -5.80 1.98
CA GLY A 54 -4.83 -7.01 1.35
C GLY A 54 -5.03 -8.27 2.20
N ARG A 55 -5.36 -8.11 3.49
CA ARG A 55 -5.46 -9.16 4.52
C ARG A 55 -4.18 -9.99 4.63
N GLU A 56 -4.19 -10.99 5.52
CA GLU A 56 -3.10 -11.94 5.66
C GLU A 56 -2.93 -12.84 4.42
N SER A 57 -4.03 -13.12 3.70
CA SER A 57 -3.96 -13.95 2.50
C SER A 57 -3.24 -13.26 1.35
N GLY A 58 -3.39 -11.94 1.20
CA GLY A 58 -2.91 -11.21 0.03
C GLY A 58 -3.47 -11.73 -1.29
N LYS A 59 -4.66 -12.34 -1.28
CA LYS A 59 -5.28 -13.05 -2.42
C LYS A 59 -6.77 -12.76 -2.53
N ASN A 60 -7.23 -12.55 -3.75
CA ASN A 60 -8.62 -12.25 -4.12
C ASN A 60 -9.23 -11.11 -3.28
N ILE A 61 -8.45 -10.05 -3.06
CA ILE A 61 -8.84 -8.92 -2.23
C ILE A 61 -8.06 -7.66 -2.62
N GLY A 62 -8.72 -6.50 -2.55
CA GLY A 62 -8.09 -5.22 -2.88
C GLY A 62 -7.49 -5.19 -4.27
N VAL A 63 -6.15 -5.03 -4.33
CA VAL A 63 -5.37 -4.99 -5.56
C VAL A 63 -4.76 -6.34 -5.95
N TYR A 64 -5.17 -7.44 -5.32
CA TYR A 64 -4.65 -8.80 -5.58
C TYR A 64 -5.65 -9.72 -6.26
N ASP A 65 -5.19 -10.45 -7.28
CA ASP A 65 -5.96 -11.52 -7.92
C ASP A 65 -6.03 -12.80 -7.06
N ASN A 66 -6.64 -13.85 -7.58
CA ASN A 66 -6.81 -15.13 -6.88
C ASN A 66 -5.48 -15.83 -6.51
N GLU A 67 -4.40 -15.52 -7.24
CA GLU A 67 -3.07 -16.08 -7.00
C GLU A 67 -2.23 -15.18 -6.08
N GLY A 68 -2.67 -13.94 -5.86
CA GLY A 68 -1.99 -12.94 -5.05
C GLY A 68 -1.03 -12.08 -5.85
N ASN A 69 -1.17 -12.07 -7.18
CA ASN A 69 -0.45 -11.14 -8.05
C ASN A 69 -1.13 -9.77 -7.99
N ILE A 70 -0.32 -8.72 -8.12
CA ILE A 70 -0.82 -7.34 -8.15
C ILE A 70 -1.52 -7.07 -9.48
N MET A 71 -2.75 -6.58 -9.41
CA MET A 71 -3.49 -6.08 -10.57
C MET A 71 -3.04 -4.65 -10.88
N ASP A 72 -2.01 -4.49 -11.71
CA ASP A 72 -1.40 -3.18 -12.00
C ASP A 72 -2.41 -2.11 -12.42
N LYS A 73 -3.38 -2.47 -13.27
CA LYS A 73 -4.46 -1.57 -13.72
C LYS A 73 -5.28 -0.99 -12.57
N LYS A 74 -5.51 -1.77 -11.50
CA LYS A 74 -6.23 -1.28 -10.31
C LYS A 74 -5.36 -0.34 -9.49
N VAL A 75 -4.08 -0.66 -9.34
CA VAL A 75 -3.12 0.22 -8.66
C VAL A 75 -3.01 1.54 -9.41
N ASP A 76 -2.85 1.52 -10.74
CA ASP A 76 -2.82 2.72 -11.59
C ASP A 76 -4.08 3.57 -11.38
N ALA A 77 -5.26 2.95 -11.49
CA ALA A 77 -6.53 3.65 -11.35
C ALA A 77 -6.72 4.27 -9.95
N ILE A 78 -6.21 3.62 -8.89
CA ILE A 78 -6.22 4.20 -7.53
C ILE A 78 -5.27 5.41 -7.46
N LEU A 79 -4.04 5.27 -7.95
CA LEU A 79 -3.05 6.35 -7.94
C LEU A 79 -3.55 7.58 -8.71
N ASP A 80 -4.11 7.37 -9.89
CA ASP A 80 -4.71 8.42 -10.71
C ASP A 80 -5.85 9.13 -9.97
N GLY A 81 -6.69 8.35 -9.25
CA GLY A 81 -7.81 8.90 -8.48
C GLY A 81 -7.39 9.72 -7.25
N ILE A 82 -6.27 9.39 -6.61
CA ILE A 82 -5.81 10.07 -5.38
C ILE A 82 -4.77 11.18 -5.63
N ASN A 83 -4.32 11.34 -6.87
CA ASN A 83 -3.36 12.36 -7.31
C ASN A 83 -2.04 12.30 -6.50
N HIS A 84 -1.54 13.45 -6.04
CA HIS A 84 -0.27 13.61 -5.32
C HIS A 84 -0.23 12.98 -3.92
N ARG A 85 -1.30 12.30 -3.47
CA ARG A 85 -1.43 11.72 -2.13
C ARG A 85 -0.84 10.30 -2.01
N GLN A 86 -0.14 9.79 -3.02
CA GLN A 86 0.43 8.43 -3.04
C GLN A 86 1.31 8.09 -1.82
N ASN A 87 2.05 9.07 -1.27
CA ASN A 87 2.94 8.86 -0.11
C ASN A 87 2.16 8.63 1.20
N ALA A 88 0.86 8.93 1.20
CA ALA A 88 -0.03 8.67 2.32
C ALA A 88 -0.60 7.24 2.33
N ILE A 89 -0.31 6.43 1.30
CA ILE A 89 -0.85 5.08 1.17
C ILE A 89 0.09 4.05 1.80
N ILE A 90 -0.51 3.12 2.55
CA ILE A 90 0.13 1.90 3.03
C ILE A 90 -0.48 0.72 2.25
N TRP A 91 0.34 -0.01 1.50
CA TRP A 91 -0.11 -1.19 0.77
C TRP A 91 0.10 -2.43 1.64
N GLU A 92 -0.96 -3.15 2.04
CA GLU A 92 -0.75 -4.43 2.71
C GLU A 92 -0.13 -5.43 1.75
N ALA A 93 1.04 -5.99 2.10
CA ALA A 93 1.83 -6.88 1.25
C ALA A 93 2.40 -8.04 2.08
N PRO A 94 1.55 -8.97 2.55
CA PRO A 94 1.99 -10.06 3.44
C PRO A 94 3.04 -10.99 2.81
N HIS A 95 3.09 -11.10 1.48
CA HIS A 95 4.03 -12.01 0.79
C HIS A 95 5.22 -11.29 0.18
N GLN A 96 6.38 -11.95 0.20
CA GLN A 96 7.65 -11.41 -0.31
C GLN A 96 7.56 -10.93 -1.79
N HIS A 97 6.84 -11.66 -2.65
CA HIS A 97 6.70 -11.28 -4.06
C HIS A 97 5.89 -9.99 -4.23
N GLN A 98 4.93 -9.71 -3.34
CA GLN A 98 4.13 -8.49 -3.31
C GLN A 98 5.00 -7.31 -2.84
N GLN A 99 5.77 -7.53 -1.75
CA GLN A 99 6.73 -6.55 -1.22
C GLN A 99 7.73 -6.12 -2.30
N ALA A 100 8.36 -7.10 -2.96
CA ALA A 100 9.32 -6.85 -4.03
C ALA A 100 8.69 -6.10 -5.22
N SER A 101 7.44 -6.44 -5.58
CA SER A 101 6.73 -5.77 -6.67
C SER A 101 6.44 -4.30 -6.36
N PHE A 102 5.97 -3.99 -5.15
CA PHE A 102 5.78 -2.60 -4.74
C PHE A 102 7.09 -1.83 -4.59
N ILE A 103 8.16 -2.45 -4.09
CA ILE A 103 9.48 -1.81 -4.02
C ILE A 103 10.00 -1.48 -5.42
N ARG A 104 9.90 -2.40 -6.39
CA ARG A 104 10.31 -2.11 -7.77
C ARG A 104 9.48 -1.00 -8.42
N ARG A 105 8.21 -0.90 -8.06
CA ARG A 105 7.27 0.05 -8.65
C ARG A 105 7.39 1.45 -8.06
N PHE A 106 7.59 1.55 -6.74
CA PHE A 106 7.51 2.81 -6.00
C PHE A 106 8.83 3.21 -5.31
N GLY A 107 9.85 2.36 -5.40
CA GLY A 107 11.15 2.52 -4.74
C GLY A 107 11.17 2.02 -3.28
N SER A 108 12.35 2.04 -2.68
CA SER A 108 12.63 1.51 -1.34
C SER A 108 11.83 2.16 -0.21
N ASN A 109 11.20 3.31 -0.43
CA ASN A 109 10.47 4.07 0.59
C ASN A 109 8.95 3.85 0.55
N VAL A 110 8.46 2.93 -0.28
CA VAL A 110 7.04 2.58 -0.29
C VAL A 110 6.58 2.10 1.10
N ASN A 111 5.44 2.62 1.58
CA ASN A 111 4.87 2.17 2.83
C ASN A 111 4.17 0.82 2.61
N LEU A 112 4.60 -0.20 3.35
CA LEU A 112 4.01 -1.54 3.28
C LEU A 112 3.43 -1.92 4.64
N GLY A 113 2.25 -2.52 4.62
CA GLY A 113 1.53 -3.02 5.78
C GLY A 113 1.48 -4.54 5.80
N ASN A 114 1.01 -5.08 6.92
CA ASN A 114 0.81 -6.52 7.13
C ASN A 114 2.04 -7.40 6.88
N ILE A 115 3.24 -6.86 7.17
CA ILE A 115 4.49 -7.59 7.08
C ILE A 115 4.61 -8.52 8.29
N LEU A 116 4.81 -9.81 8.04
CA LEU A 116 4.99 -10.78 9.12
C LEU A 116 6.29 -10.49 9.88
N PRO A 117 6.32 -10.60 11.22
CA PRO A 117 7.51 -10.28 12.01
C PRO A 117 8.78 -11.03 11.56
N ARG A 118 8.63 -12.29 11.12
CA ARG A 118 9.74 -13.11 10.61
C ARG A 118 10.34 -12.60 9.29
N ASP A 119 9.59 -11.80 8.53
CA ASP A 119 9.96 -11.33 7.20
C ASP A 119 10.59 -9.92 7.23
N ILE A 120 10.66 -9.26 8.40
CA ILE A 120 11.19 -7.89 8.54
C ILE A 120 12.61 -7.75 7.96
N LEU A 121 13.52 -8.67 8.29
CA LEU A 121 14.89 -8.66 7.73
C LEU A 121 14.90 -8.94 6.23
N GLY A 122 13.98 -9.79 5.75
CA GLY A 122 13.83 -10.07 4.33
C GLY A 122 13.34 -8.86 3.56
N LEU A 123 12.38 -8.12 4.11
CA LEU A 123 11.89 -6.87 3.57
C LEU A 123 12.98 -5.81 3.51
N GLU A 124 13.77 -5.63 4.58
CA GLU A 124 14.87 -4.67 4.56
C GLU A 124 15.92 -5.03 3.50
N ALA A 125 16.26 -6.32 3.37
CA ALA A 125 17.15 -6.78 2.31
C ALA A 125 16.57 -6.50 0.90
N LEU A 126 15.25 -6.62 0.70
CA LEU A 126 14.60 -6.20 -0.56
C LEU A 126 14.76 -4.68 -0.76
N ARG A 127 14.51 -3.86 0.26
CA ARG A 127 14.61 -2.38 0.17
C ARG A 127 16.03 -1.91 -0.16
N GLN A 128 17.06 -2.63 0.30
CA GLN A 128 18.47 -2.33 0.05
C GLN A 128 19.02 -2.97 -1.24
N GLY A 129 18.19 -3.69 -2.02
CA GLY A 129 18.66 -4.37 -3.24
C GLY A 129 19.59 -5.56 -2.99
N LEU A 130 19.59 -6.12 -1.78
CA LEU A 130 20.45 -7.23 -1.38
C LEU A 130 19.84 -8.62 -1.70
N ARG A 131 18.69 -8.64 -2.37
CA ARG A 131 18.01 -9.86 -2.83
C ARG A 131 17.79 -9.79 -4.34
N TYR A 132 17.76 -10.96 -4.98
CA TYR A 132 17.69 -11.08 -6.44
C TYR A 132 16.55 -10.26 -7.05
N GLU A 133 15.38 -10.28 -6.42
CA GLU A 133 14.15 -9.64 -6.90
C GLU A 133 14.23 -8.11 -7.01
N THR A 134 15.14 -7.46 -6.27
CA THR A 134 15.35 -6.01 -6.31
C THR A 134 16.77 -5.62 -6.69
N LEU A 135 17.73 -6.56 -6.72
CA LEU A 135 19.12 -6.32 -7.10
C LEU A 135 19.22 -5.62 -8.46
N VAL A 136 18.54 -6.14 -9.49
CA VAL A 136 18.63 -5.58 -10.84
C VAL A 136 18.13 -4.13 -10.87
N HIS A 137 17.04 -3.84 -10.16
CA HIS A 137 16.44 -2.51 -10.08
C HIS A 137 17.45 -1.47 -9.55
N PHE A 138 18.16 -1.78 -8.47
CA PHE A 138 19.18 -0.88 -7.91
C PHE A 138 20.53 -0.92 -8.64
N ALA A 139 20.90 -2.05 -9.24
CA ALA A 139 22.13 -2.17 -10.01
C ALA A 139 22.08 -1.30 -11.28
N SER A 140 20.93 -1.20 -11.94
CA SER A 140 20.74 -0.26 -13.06
C SER A 140 20.86 1.21 -12.64
N GLU A 141 20.33 1.58 -11.48
CA GLU A 141 20.44 2.96 -10.97
C GLU A 141 21.88 3.34 -10.62
N ASN A 142 22.69 2.39 -10.14
CA ASN A 142 24.09 2.64 -9.79
C ASN A 142 25.02 2.70 -11.00
N LYS A 143 24.70 2.05 -12.12
CA LYS A 143 25.45 2.24 -13.37
C LYS A 143 25.37 3.68 -13.87
N LEU A 144 24.19 4.31 -13.77
CA LEU A 144 23.97 5.71 -14.19
C LEU A 144 24.64 6.75 -13.28
N LYS A 145 25.07 6.37 -12.06
CA LYS A 145 25.74 7.28 -11.11
C LYS A 145 27.26 7.20 -11.14
N ASN A 146 27.82 6.16 -11.75
CA ASN A 146 29.26 5.89 -11.83
C ASN A 146 29.82 6.07 -13.24
N GLU A 147 29.01 6.58 -14.17
CA GLU A 147 29.39 7.11 -15.48
C GLU A 147 29.19 8.63 -15.46
#